data_AF-A0A1H6DWK1-F1
#
_entry.id   AF-A0A1H6DWK1-F1
#
_cell.length_a   1.000
_cell.length_b   1.000
_cell.length_c   1.000
_cell.angle_alpha   90.00
_cell.angle_beta   90.00
_cell.angle_gamma   90.00
#
_symmetry.space_group_name_H-M   'P 1'
#
loop_
_entity.id
_entity.type
_entity.pdbx_description
1 polymer ?
#
loop_
_entity_poly.entity_id
_entity_poly.type
_entity_poly.pdbx_seq_one_letter_code
_entity_poly.pdbx_strand_id
1 'polypeptide(L)'
;MVQTIGGPSHLPAAESLTAWSCVAPALAPDNSAVAFVSDQDGSPRVWIQPLQGEAEPWAVDTGPQPAADVSWAPTGTHLAVLVAPGGGEHTQVWTVQPHGGDLRLLAAPDGGSATLVRWTGRGETLLVAETSADGVTRAVLIDAVTGGRQVIAAGPLLRPAAVSRDHAKMLLRRGPRGRRHMYAADLAAEALGAHLPSGERRLLPGLPGSTDDGALSPDGRTAYLVSDAGRDRSALLAVRQDAGAVVLAERQDAELDRFALSADGCRALLVWNTHGRSELDVLELETSELRHLPPPPADVVTSARIGWDGTLAALAAESPQEPSHVLLCDLDRGGYRHAAGAGRLPAAAGAELVRFPARDGLELAAWLYRPPHAQGPAPFVLFLHGGPEDQERPTFNPLFQNLLAAGIGVLAPNVRGSGGYGRAFRQADDRELRFHAVNDVADCAAELVRLGAGDPYRLACMGWSYGGYLTLAALVTHPRLFRAGVTVSGIADFETFYARTEPWIAAAAISEYGHPDTDRDLLRALSPLRALDRLTAPVLVVHGAQDTNVPLYEAEQVIRAATALHVPCDHLIFQDEGHEIRHISNRISFVTKVVDWLAGRLCP
;
A
#
# COMPACT_ATOMS: atom_id res chain seq x y z
N MET A 1 30.59 -19.75 3.72
CA MET A 1 31.47 -19.55 2.57
C MET A 1 30.63 -18.93 1.47
N VAL A 2 30.80 -17.63 1.27
CA VAL A 2 30.05 -16.84 0.28
C VAL A 2 30.50 -17.31 -1.11
N GLN A 3 29.64 -18.01 -1.84
CA GLN A 3 29.89 -18.25 -3.26
C GLN A 3 29.67 -16.93 -4.00
N THR A 4 30.77 -16.32 -4.41
CA THR A 4 30.81 -15.24 -5.39
C THR A 4 30.24 -15.77 -6.70
N ILE A 5 29.01 -15.35 -7.02
CA ILE A 5 28.42 -15.55 -8.34
C ILE A 5 29.12 -14.57 -9.27
N GLY A 6 30.00 -15.08 -10.14
CA GLY A 6 30.61 -14.32 -11.21
C GLY A 6 29.62 -14.11 -12.34
N GLY A 7 29.19 -12.86 -12.53
CA GLY A 7 28.37 -12.35 -13.65
C GLY A 7 28.87 -10.96 -14.06
N PRO A 8 28.50 -10.45 -15.26
CA PRO A 8 29.12 -9.29 -15.90
C PRO A 8 29.07 -8.02 -15.05
N SER A 9 30.10 -7.19 -15.19
CA SER A 9 30.34 -5.95 -14.46
C SER A 9 29.31 -4.86 -14.79
N HIS A 10 28.11 -4.97 -14.23
CA HIS A 10 27.20 -3.83 -14.09
C HIS A 10 27.58 -3.10 -12.80
N LEU A 11 27.81 -1.79 -12.85
CA LEU A 11 28.02 -1.03 -11.62
C LEU A 11 26.66 -0.96 -10.91
N PRO A 12 26.46 -1.68 -9.79
CA PRO A 12 25.20 -1.60 -9.08
C PRO A 12 24.98 -0.14 -8.64
N ALA A 13 23.72 0.28 -8.59
CA ALA A 13 23.35 1.50 -7.88
C ALA A 13 23.44 1.19 -6.37
N ALA A 14 24.65 0.93 -5.86
CA ALA A 14 24.89 0.38 -4.53
C ALA A 14 24.24 1.22 -3.43
N GLU A 15 24.29 2.55 -3.56
CA GLU A 15 23.63 3.49 -2.66
C GLU A 15 22.11 3.25 -2.59
N SER A 16 21.46 2.94 -3.71
CA SER A 16 20.01 2.65 -3.73
C SER A 16 19.65 1.30 -3.11
N LEU A 17 20.56 0.32 -3.13
CA LEU A 17 20.33 -1.00 -2.54
C LEU A 17 20.33 -0.95 -1.02
N THR A 18 21.24 -0.15 -0.46
CA THR A 18 21.43 0.02 0.99
C THR A 18 20.73 1.26 1.53
N ALA A 19 20.03 2.02 0.68
CA ALA A 19 19.21 3.13 1.11
C ALA A 19 18.16 2.65 2.12
N TRP A 20 17.97 3.44 3.15
CA TRP A 20 16.99 3.21 4.20
C TRP A 20 15.91 4.28 4.14
N SER A 21 14.77 3.96 4.71
CA SER A 21 13.53 4.73 4.61
C SER A 21 12.99 5.06 5.99
N CYS A 22 12.33 6.20 6.12
CA CYS A 22 11.50 6.57 7.25
C CYS A 22 10.04 6.60 6.82
N VAL A 23 9.17 5.88 7.55
CA VAL A 23 7.74 5.78 7.28
C VAL A 23 6.92 5.98 8.55
N ALA A 24 5.60 6.11 8.38
CA ALA A 24 4.63 6.16 9.48
C ALA A 24 4.94 7.18 10.60
N PRO A 25 5.27 8.45 10.28
CA PRO A 25 5.66 9.40 11.32
C PRO A 25 4.47 9.81 12.20
N ALA A 26 4.75 10.15 13.45
CA ALA A 26 3.81 10.66 14.43
C ALA A 26 4.48 11.70 15.34
N LEU A 27 3.86 12.86 15.49
CA LEU A 27 4.34 13.92 16.39
C LEU A 27 4.01 13.60 17.85
N ALA A 28 4.95 13.93 18.73
CA ALA A 28 4.69 13.98 20.16
C ALA A 28 3.59 15.03 20.46
N PRO A 29 2.79 14.88 21.53
CA PRO A 29 1.69 15.82 21.84
C PRO A 29 2.10 17.28 22.02
N ASP A 30 3.35 17.52 22.41
CA ASP A 30 3.94 18.84 22.60
C ASP A 30 4.78 19.31 21.41
N ASN A 31 4.78 18.57 20.30
CA ASN A 31 5.60 18.80 19.11
C ASN A 31 7.12 18.88 19.38
N SER A 32 7.60 18.31 20.49
CA SER A 32 9.03 18.30 20.84
C SER A 32 9.83 17.27 20.05
N ALA A 33 9.18 16.22 19.54
CA ALA A 33 9.79 15.12 18.82
C ALA A 33 8.84 14.51 17.78
N VAL A 34 9.40 13.77 16.83
CA VAL A 34 8.66 12.92 15.90
C VAL A 34 9.14 11.47 16.02
N ALA A 35 8.21 10.54 16.21
CA ALA A 35 8.48 9.10 16.11
C ALA A 35 8.20 8.64 14.69
N PHE A 36 8.95 7.67 14.18
CA PHE A 36 8.75 7.07 12.86
C PHE A 36 9.31 5.65 12.84
N VAL A 37 8.97 4.87 11.83
CA VAL A 37 9.58 3.56 11.59
C VAL A 37 10.69 3.71 10.56
N SER A 38 11.88 3.15 10.82
CA SER A 38 12.99 3.17 9.88
C SER A 38 13.80 1.87 9.89
N ASP A 39 14.29 1.48 8.71
CA ASP A 39 15.18 0.32 8.48
C ASP A 39 16.67 0.70 8.45
N GLN A 40 17.05 1.87 8.96
CA GLN A 40 18.43 2.39 8.89
C GLN A 40 19.52 1.51 9.54
N ASP A 41 19.15 0.60 10.44
CA ASP A 41 20.05 -0.37 11.05
C ASP A 41 19.90 -1.80 10.47
N GLY A 42 19.16 -1.95 9.38
CA GLY A 42 18.97 -3.21 8.65
C GLY A 42 17.59 -3.87 8.83
N SER A 43 16.80 -3.45 9.82
CA SER A 43 15.45 -3.96 10.05
C SER A 43 14.51 -2.84 10.51
N PRO A 44 13.25 -2.78 10.05
CA PRO A 44 12.30 -1.73 10.46
C PRO A 44 12.10 -1.68 11.98
N ARG A 45 12.44 -0.56 12.61
CA ARG A 45 12.26 -0.30 14.05
C ARG A 45 11.73 1.10 14.30
N VAL A 46 11.22 1.35 15.49
CA VAL A 46 10.77 2.69 15.89
C VAL A 46 11.98 3.55 16.25
N TRP A 47 12.04 4.75 15.67
CA TRP A 47 13.02 5.78 15.97
C TRP A 47 12.32 7.05 16.41
N ILE A 48 12.99 7.85 17.24
CA ILE A 48 12.51 9.16 17.66
C ILE A 48 13.57 10.21 17.32
N GLN A 49 13.14 11.26 16.61
CA GLN A 49 13.94 12.44 16.31
C GLN A 49 13.42 13.64 17.13
N PRO A 50 14.22 14.19 18.05
CA PRO A 50 13.94 15.50 18.66
C PRO A 50 13.86 16.59 17.61
N LEU A 51 12.90 17.51 17.79
CA LEU A 51 12.68 18.64 16.89
C LEU A 51 13.28 19.95 17.42
N GLN A 52 13.76 19.96 18.66
CA GLN A 52 14.45 21.08 19.29
C GLN A 52 15.89 20.72 19.61
N GLY A 53 16.81 21.66 19.35
CA GLY A 53 18.24 21.47 19.55
C GLY A 53 18.90 20.59 18.50
N GLU A 54 20.13 20.16 18.78
CA GLU A 54 20.97 19.32 17.91
C GLU A 54 21.03 17.86 18.42
N ALA A 55 19.97 17.39 19.08
CA ALA A 55 19.95 16.04 19.64
C ALA A 55 19.79 14.98 18.54
N GLU A 56 20.65 13.97 18.59
CA GLU A 56 20.64 12.82 17.67
C GLU A 56 19.40 11.94 17.87
N PRO A 57 18.90 11.29 16.81
CA PRO A 57 17.80 10.35 16.91
C PRO A 57 18.22 9.08 17.68
N TRP A 58 17.27 8.44 18.36
CA TRP A 58 17.49 7.14 19.01
C TRP A 58 16.45 6.10 18.60
N ALA A 59 16.86 4.83 18.60
CA ALA A 59 15.97 3.70 18.42
C ALA A 59 15.25 3.37 19.74
N VAL A 60 13.95 3.10 19.66
CA VAL A 60 13.15 2.59 20.77
C VAL A 60 13.22 1.06 20.75
N ASP A 61 13.49 0.45 21.90
CA ASP A 61 13.48 -1.01 22.01
C ASP A 61 12.04 -1.55 21.94
N THR A 62 11.64 -1.96 20.73
CA THR A 62 10.36 -2.62 20.44
C THR A 62 10.51 -4.14 20.30
N GLY A 63 11.61 -4.70 20.79
CA GLY A 63 11.95 -6.11 20.62
C GLY A 63 12.53 -6.45 19.24
N PRO A 64 12.73 -7.74 18.94
CA PRO A 64 13.49 -8.19 17.77
C PRO A 64 12.68 -8.21 16.45
N GLN A 65 11.36 -8.05 16.54
CA GLN A 65 10.47 -8.15 15.38
C GLN A 65 10.30 -6.78 14.69
N PRO A 66 10.11 -6.73 13.37
CA PRO A 66 10.05 -5.47 12.65
C PRO A 66 8.79 -4.68 13.00
N ALA A 67 8.96 -3.37 13.20
CA ALA A 67 7.86 -2.43 13.35
C ALA A 67 7.28 -2.04 11.98
N ALA A 68 5.97 -1.75 11.94
CA ALA A 68 5.26 -1.36 10.72
C ALA A 68 4.53 -0.01 10.87
N ASP A 69 4.17 0.39 12.09
CA ASP A 69 3.53 1.66 12.39
C ASP A 69 3.84 2.08 13.84
N VAL A 70 3.82 3.39 14.11
CA VAL A 70 3.97 3.97 15.44
C VAL A 70 3.03 5.16 15.61
N SER A 71 2.45 5.34 16.81
CA SER A 71 1.66 6.52 17.15
C SER A 71 1.83 6.92 18.61
N TRP A 72 1.99 8.22 18.87
CA TRP A 72 2.04 8.78 20.23
C TRP A 72 0.68 8.75 20.92
N ALA A 73 0.68 8.33 22.18
CA ALA A 73 -0.46 8.51 23.07
C ALA A 73 -0.72 10.02 23.28
N PRO A 74 -1.98 10.45 23.50
CA PRO A 74 -2.31 11.84 23.78
C PRO A 74 -1.59 12.41 25.01
N THR A 75 -1.24 11.53 25.96
CA THR A 75 -0.51 11.87 27.20
C THR A 75 1.00 12.02 27.01
N GLY A 76 1.55 11.51 25.90
CA GLY A 76 2.99 11.51 25.60
C GLY A 76 3.81 10.47 26.37
N THR A 77 3.18 9.67 27.21
CA THR A 77 3.85 8.67 28.10
C THR A 77 4.18 7.36 27.39
N HIS A 78 3.40 6.99 26.36
CA HIS A 78 3.54 5.74 25.61
C HIS A 78 3.44 5.97 24.10
N LEU A 79 4.06 5.05 23.37
CA LEU A 79 3.86 4.83 21.95
C LEU A 79 3.04 3.56 21.77
N ALA A 80 2.07 3.60 20.85
CA ALA A 80 1.50 2.38 20.28
C ALA A 80 2.33 1.99 19.06
N VAL A 81 2.65 0.71 18.94
CA VAL A 81 3.50 0.16 17.88
C VAL A 81 2.80 -1.02 17.24
N LEU A 82 2.71 -1.01 15.91
CA LEU A 82 2.32 -2.18 15.13
C LEU A 82 3.59 -2.97 14.81
N VAL A 83 3.63 -4.23 15.21
CA VAL A 83 4.76 -5.14 14.99
C VAL A 83 4.34 -6.24 14.03
N ALA A 84 5.22 -6.64 13.12
CA ALA A 84 5.00 -7.69 12.12
C ALA A 84 5.94 -8.88 12.36
N PRO A 85 5.58 -9.83 13.25
CA PRO A 85 6.42 -11.00 13.52
C PRO A 85 6.84 -11.75 12.25
N GLY A 86 8.14 -12.04 12.11
CA GLY A 86 8.71 -12.72 10.95
C GLY A 86 8.54 -11.96 9.63
N GLY A 87 8.18 -10.69 9.67
CA GLY A 87 7.89 -9.88 8.48
C GLY A 87 6.55 -10.16 7.79
N GLY A 88 5.73 -11.07 8.34
CA GLY A 88 4.45 -11.49 7.75
C GLY A 88 3.26 -10.57 8.05
N GLU A 89 2.08 -11.00 7.62
CA GLU A 89 0.84 -10.20 7.67
C GLU A 89 0.06 -10.33 9.01
N HIS A 90 0.49 -11.25 9.88
CA HIS A 90 -0.09 -11.51 11.20
C HIS A 90 0.46 -10.53 12.23
N THR A 91 0.10 -9.25 12.10
CA THR A 91 0.61 -8.17 12.92
C THR A 91 0.06 -8.19 14.34
N GLN A 92 0.78 -7.53 15.25
CA GLN A 92 0.46 -7.42 16.66
C GLN A 92 0.51 -5.96 17.09
N VAL A 93 -0.34 -5.58 18.07
CA VAL A 93 -0.31 -4.23 18.65
C VAL A 93 0.36 -4.28 20.01
N TRP A 94 1.38 -3.44 20.17
CA TRP A 94 2.18 -3.30 21.38
C TRP A 94 2.14 -1.85 21.87
N THR A 95 2.52 -1.63 23.12
CA THR A 95 2.87 -0.32 23.66
C THR A 95 4.23 -0.32 24.31
N VAL A 96 4.91 0.81 24.28
CA VAL A 96 6.26 1.00 24.84
C VAL A 96 6.44 2.45 25.29
N GLN A 97 7.32 2.70 26.25
CA GLN A 97 7.72 4.06 26.61
C GLN A 97 8.68 4.66 25.55
N PRO A 98 8.65 5.99 25.31
CA PRO A 98 9.51 6.64 24.31
C PRO A 98 11.01 6.46 24.50
N HIS A 99 11.47 6.31 25.74
CA HIS A 99 12.88 6.06 26.07
C HIS A 99 13.22 4.56 26.16
N GLY A 100 12.29 3.69 25.74
CA GLY A 100 12.37 2.25 25.93
C GLY A 100 11.84 1.79 27.29
N GLY A 101 11.59 0.49 27.42
CA GLY A 101 10.99 -0.11 28.61
C GLY A 101 9.47 -0.11 28.58
N ASP A 102 8.88 -0.84 29.55
CA ASP A 102 7.44 -1.09 29.66
C ASP A 102 6.79 -1.60 28.35
N LEU A 103 7.53 -2.44 27.61
CA LEU A 103 7.06 -3.07 26.39
C LEU A 103 5.94 -4.08 26.72
N ARG A 104 4.72 -3.80 26.28
CA ARG A 104 3.53 -4.60 26.57
C ARG A 104 2.82 -5.02 25.30
N LEU A 105 2.53 -6.31 25.20
CA LEU A 105 1.67 -6.84 24.14
C LEU A 105 0.20 -6.53 24.49
N LEU A 106 -0.49 -5.79 23.62
CA LEU A 106 -1.89 -5.46 23.80
C LEU A 106 -2.83 -6.36 22.99
N ALA A 107 -2.46 -6.71 21.77
CA ALA A 107 -3.28 -7.55 20.88
C ALA A 107 -2.44 -8.42 19.95
N ALA A 108 -2.67 -9.74 20.03
CA ALA A 108 -2.13 -10.75 19.13
C ALA A 108 -3.13 -11.94 19.06
N PRO A 109 -4.20 -11.84 18.24
CA PRO A 109 -5.16 -12.93 18.13
C PRO A 109 -4.48 -14.19 17.58
N ASP A 110 -4.77 -15.34 18.19
CA ASP A 110 -4.19 -16.62 17.78
C ASP A 110 -4.58 -16.99 16.35
N GLY A 111 -3.59 -17.35 15.53
CA GLY A 111 -3.74 -17.59 14.10
C GLY A 111 -4.31 -16.41 13.30
N GLY A 112 -4.35 -15.20 13.87
CA GLY A 112 -4.97 -14.03 13.28
C GLY A 112 -4.03 -12.82 13.21
N SER A 113 -4.61 -11.64 12.99
CA SER A 113 -3.87 -10.38 12.88
C SER A 113 -4.55 -9.25 13.66
N ALA A 114 -3.74 -8.39 14.30
CA ALA A 114 -4.21 -7.17 14.95
C ALA A 114 -3.68 -5.94 14.23
N THR A 115 -4.54 -4.95 14.00
CA THR A 115 -4.18 -3.67 13.38
C THR A 115 -4.38 -2.51 14.37
N LEU A 116 -3.37 -1.65 14.45
CA LEU A 116 -3.47 -0.36 15.14
C LEU A 116 -4.38 0.58 14.35
N VAL A 117 -5.51 1.00 14.93
CA VAL A 117 -6.46 1.90 14.24
C VAL A 117 -6.15 3.35 14.60
N ARG A 118 -6.25 3.70 15.90
CA ARG A 118 -5.87 5.01 16.45
C ARG A 118 -6.03 5.07 17.97
N TRP A 119 -5.41 6.08 18.57
CA TRP A 119 -5.80 6.57 19.90
C TRP A 119 -7.17 7.24 19.84
N THR A 120 -7.98 7.05 20.87
CA THR A 120 -9.34 7.63 20.94
C THR A 120 -9.36 9.11 21.36
N GLY A 121 -8.24 9.63 21.87
CA GLY A 121 -8.15 10.98 22.43
C GLY A 121 -8.67 11.12 23.87
N ARG A 122 -9.13 10.02 24.49
CA ARG A 122 -9.51 9.95 25.92
C ARG A 122 -8.53 9.06 26.67
N GLY A 123 -7.68 9.66 27.50
CA GLY A 123 -6.63 8.94 28.23
C GLY A 123 -5.72 8.16 27.28
N GLU A 124 -5.37 6.94 27.67
CA GLU A 124 -4.53 6.03 26.90
C GLU A 124 -5.32 4.84 26.37
N THR A 125 -6.52 5.11 25.86
CA THR A 125 -7.36 4.10 25.21
C THR A 125 -7.13 4.09 23.70
N LEU A 126 -6.78 2.91 23.18
CA LEU A 126 -6.62 2.57 21.78
C LEU A 126 -7.87 1.92 21.20
N LEU A 127 -8.15 2.21 19.94
CA LEU A 127 -9.02 1.39 19.10
C LEU A 127 -8.14 0.44 18.27
N VAL A 128 -8.42 -0.85 18.37
CA VAL A 128 -7.70 -1.93 17.69
C VAL A 128 -8.69 -2.79 16.91
N ALA A 129 -8.27 -3.26 15.74
CA ALA A 129 -9.00 -4.27 14.98
C ALA A 129 -8.30 -5.62 15.16
N GLU A 130 -8.99 -6.63 15.69
CA GLU A 130 -8.47 -7.99 15.85
C GLU A 130 -9.22 -8.94 14.92
N THR A 131 -8.56 -9.45 13.90
CA THR A 131 -9.12 -10.43 12.97
C THR A 131 -8.68 -11.82 13.40
N SER A 132 -9.64 -12.69 13.73
CA SER A 132 -9.36 -14.10 14.03
C SER A 132 -9.07 -14.89 12.75
N ALA A 133 -8.47 -16.08 12.91
CA ALA A 133 -8.14 -16.99 11.80
C ALA A 133 -9.34 -17.36 10.91
N ASP A 134 -10.57 -17.28 11.43
CA ASP A 134 -11.81 -17.50 10.69
C ASP A 134 -12.28 -16.28 9.86
N GLY A 135 -11.52 -15.18 9.89
CA GLY A 135 -11.81 -13.94 9.17
C GLY A 135 -12.84 -13.01 9.82
N VAL A 136 -13.21 -13.27 11.08
CA VAL A 136 -14.06 -12.35 11.85
C VAL A 136 -13.19 -11.26 12.48
N THR A 137 -13.41 -10.01 12.11
CA THR A 137 -12.76 -8.86 12.74
C THR A 137 -13.59 -8.35 13.91
N ARG A 138 -12.94 -8.15 15.05
CA ARG A 138 -13.46 -7.50 16.26
C ARG A 138 -12.85 -6.10 16.38
N ALA A 139 -13.69 -5.09 16.61
CA ALA A 139 -13.24 -3.77 17.04
C ALA A 139 -13.16 -3.77 18.57
N VAL A 140 -11.98 -3.43 19.10
CA VAL A 140 -11.67 -3.54 20.52
C VAL A 140 -11.12 -2.21 21.03
N LEU A 141 -11.70 -1.70 22.12
CA LEU A 141 -11.10 -0.65 22.92
C LEU A 141 -10.17 -1.29 23.95
N ILE A 142 -8.93 -0.80 23.99
CA ILE A 142 -7.89 -1.30 24.90
C ILE A 142 -7.29 -0.13 25.65
N ASP A 143 -7.35 -0.16 26.97
CA ASP A 143 -6.62 0.76 27.84
C ASP A 143 -5.16 0.29 27.96
N ALA A 144 -4.21 1.08 27.46
CA ALA A 144 -2.80 0.72 27.39
C ALA A 144 -2.13 0.58 28.77
N VAL A 145 -2.65 1.27 29.79
CA VAL A 145 -2.06 1.31 31.13
C VAL A 145 -2.51 0.11 31.96
N THR A 146 -3.80 -0.19 31.93
CA THR A 146 -4.43 -1.23 32.75
C THR A 146 -4.56 -2.56 32.03
N GLY A 147 -4.50 -2.57 30.70
CA GLY A 147 -4.82 -3.74 29.87
C GLY A 147 -6.32 -4.05 29.81
N GLY A 148 -7.18 -3.14 30.30
CA GLY A 148 -8.64 -3.28 30.20
C GLY A 148 -9.07 -3.35 28.74
N ARG A 149 -9.89 -4.34 28.39
CA ARG A 149 -10.29 -4.64 27.01
C ARG A 149 -11.81 -4.71 26.89
N GLN A 150 -12.33 -4.15 25.79
CA GLN A 150 -13.76 -4.11 25.52
C GLN A 150 -14.03 -4.26 24.02
N VAL A 151 -14.73 -5.31 23.62
CA VAL A 151 -15.17 -5.51 22.24
C VAL A 151 -16.43 -4.66 22.00
N ILE A 152 -16.39 -3.80 20.98
CA ILE A 152 -17.49 -2.86 20.66
C ILE A 152 -18.21 -3.17 19.35
N ALA A 153 -17.58 -3.95 18.46
CA ALA A 153 -18.23 -4.50 17.26
C ALA A 153 -17.47 -5.73 16.78
N ALA A 154 -18.11 -6.56 15.95
CA ALA A 154 -17.48 -7.64 15.24
C ALA A 154 -18.24 -8.02 13.96
N GLY A 155 -17.55 -8.69 13.05
CA GLY A 155 -18.15 -9.28 11.86
C GLY A 155 -17.13 -9.51 10.76
N PRO A 156 -17.52 -10.24 9.70
CA PRO A 156 -16.67 -10.42 8.54
C PRO A 156 -16.52 -9.09 7.78
N LEU A 157 -15.37 -8.90 7.16
CA LEU A 157 -15.05 -7.72 6.35
C LEU A 157 -15.32 -6.39 7.07
N LEU A 158 -15.21 -6.38 8.40
CA LEU A 158 -15.37 -5.20 9.24
C LEU A 158 -14.00 -4.53 9.41
N ARG A 159 -13.96 -3.20 9.34
CA ARG A 159 -12.80 -2.41 9.77
C ARG A 159 -13.29 -1.21 10.61
N PRO A 160 -12.98 -1.13 11.91
CA PRO A 160 -13.25 0.09 12.66
C PRO A 160 -12.44 1.26 12.10
N ALA A 161 -13.02 2.46 12.12
CA ALA A 161 -12.40 3.68 11.61
C ALA A 161 -12.15 4.69 12.73
N ALA A 162 -13.15 4.92 13.59
CA ALA A 162 -13.02 5.85 14.71
C ALA A 162 -14.05 5.56 15.82
N VAL A 163 -13.78 6.11 17.00
CA VAL A 163 -14.71 6.23 18.12
C VAL A 163 -14.65 7.68 18.61
N SER A 164 -15.78 8.26 19.01
CA SER A 164 -15.84 9.63 19.56
C SER A 164 -15.10 9.72 20.89
N ARG A 165 -14.65 10.92 21.31
CA ARG A 165 -13.83 11.05 22.53
C ARG A 165 -14.54 10.61 23.80
N ASP A 166 -15.85 10.79 23.86
CA ASP A 166 -16.69 10.32 24.98
C ASP A 166 -16.96 8.80 24.94
N HIS A 167 -16.51 8.11 23.89
CA HIS A 167 -16.77 6.71 23.58
C HIS A 167 -18.26 6.38 23.41
N ALA A 168 -19.08 7.35 22.99
CA ALA A 168 -20.52 7.16 22.78
C ALA A 168 -20.90 6.80 21.33
N LYS A 169 -20.03 7.07 20.35
CA LYS A 169 -20.28 6.83 18.93
C LYS A 169 -19.11 6.11 18.29
N MET A 170 -19.39 5.26 17.31
CA MET A 170 -18.40 4.52 16.54
C MET A 170 -18.64 4.69 15.04
N LEU A 171 -17.55 4.72 14.28
CA LEU A 171 -17.51 4.67 12.83
C LEU A 171 -16.80 3.39 12.39
N LEU A 172 -17.43 2.64 11.49
CA LEU A 172 -16.90 1.37 10.98
C LEU A 172 -17.22 1.19 9.50
N ARG A 173 -16.32 0.54 8.79
CA ARG A 173 -16.45 0.18 7.39
C ARG A 173 -16.79 -1.30 7.26
N ARG A 174 -17.68 -1.64 6.33
CA ARG A 174 -18.00 -3.03 5.96
C ARG A 174 -18.01 -3.22 4.44
N GLY A 175 -17.76 -4.45 4.01
CA GLY A 175 -17.93 -4.87 2.62
C GLY A 175 -16.62 -5.23 1.91
N PRO A 176 -16.71 -5.91 0.75
CA PRO A 176 -15.55 -6.32 -0.03
C PRO A 176 -14.90 -5.13 -0.75
N ARG A 177 -13.79 -5.37 -1.46
CA ARG A 177 -13.15 -4.38 -2.35
C ARG A 177 -14.13 -3.83 -3.38
N GLY A 178 -13.90 -2.60 -3.84
CA GLY A 178 -14.80 -1.83 -4.72
C GLY A 178 -16.22 -1.53 -4.19
N ARG A 179 -16.65 -2.11 -3.06
CA ARG A 179 -18.04 -2.05 -2.56
C ARG A 179 -18.10 -1.87 -1.03
N ARG A 180 -17.23 -1.03 -0.50
CA ARG A 180 -17.15 -0.74 0.94
C ARG A 180 -18.13 0.36 1.31
N HIS A 181 -18.75 0.24 2.48
CA HIS A 181 -19.70 1.21 2.99
C HIS A 181 -19.37 1.56 4.43
N MET A 182 -19.51 2.85 4.76
CA MET A 182 -19.31 3.35 6.12
C MET A 182 -20.63 3.36 6.90
N TYR A 183 -20.53 2.96 8.16
CA TYR A 183 -21.62 2.84 9.12
C TYR A 183 -21.25 3.62 10.39
N ALA A 184 -22.24 4.27 10.98
CA ALA A 184 -22.14 4.83 12.32
C ALA A 184 -23.02 4.04 13.29
N ALA A 185 -22.57 3.90 14.53
CA ALA A 185 -23.32 3.22 15.59
C ALA A 185 -23.21 3.98 16.91
N ASP A 186 -24.25 3.87 17.72
CA ASP A 186 -24.26 4.37 19.09
C ASP A 186 -23.75 3.27 20.02
N LEU A 187 -22.79 3.61 20.87
CA LEU A 187 -22.26 2.73 21.90
C LEU A 187 -23.07 2.98 23.17
N ALA A 188 -24.02 2.10 23.48
CA ALA A 188 -24.78 2.20 24.73
C ALA A 188 -23.91 1.81 25.94
N ALA A 189 -24.03 2.55 27.05
CA ALA A 189 -23.27 2.30 28.28
C ALA A 189 -23.54 0.90 28.91
N GLU A 190 -24.64 0.23 28.54
CA GLU A 190 -25.12 -1.00 29.19
C GLU A 190 -25.25 -2.20 28.22
N ALA A 191 -25.07 -2.01 26.91
CA ALA A 191 -25.15 -3.10 25.90
C ALA A 191 -23.76 -3.65 25.52
N LEU A 192 -22.89 -3.76 26.51
CA LEU A 192 -21.49 -4.18 26.38
C LEU A 192 -21.33 -5.68 26.68
N GLY A 193 -22.15 -6.50 26.01
CA GLY A 193 -22.13 -7.96 26.16
C GLY A 193 -22.74 -8.68 24.96
N ALA A 194 -21.96 -9.61 24.38
CA ALA A 194 -22.26 -10.70 23.42
C ALA A 194 -23.08 -10.43 22.14
N HIS A 195 -23.89 -9.37 22.08
CA HIS A 195 -24.60 -8.95 20.88
C HIS A 195 -24.04 -7.61 20.39
N LEU A 196 -23.53 -7.66 19.16
CA LEU A 196 -23.09 -6.55 18.30
C LEU A 196 -24.04 -5.35 18.41
N PRO A 197 -23.56 -4.10 18.23
CA PRO A 197 -24.41 -2.91 18.35
C PRO A 197 -25.62 -3.04 17.41
N SER A 198 -26.80 -3.27 17.99
CA SER A 198 -28.07 -3.11 17.31
C SER A 198 -28.21 -1.63 16.98
N GLY A 199 -28.31 -1.26 15.71
CA GLY A 199 -28.48 0.14 15.28
C GLY A 199 -27.35 0.73 14.44
N GLU A 200 -26.45 -0.09 13.87
CA GLU A 200 -25.54 0.38 12.80
C GLU A 200 -26.34 1.02 11.66
N ARG A 201 -26.02 2.28 11.35
CA ARG A 201 -26.66 3.05 10.28
C ARG A 201 -25.65 3.30 9.17
N ARG A 202 -25.97 2.82 7.96
CA ARG A 202 -25.21 3.15 6.75
C ARG A 202 -25.30 4.65 6.48
N LEU A 203 -24.15 5.31 6.31
CA LEU A 203 -24.07 6.77 6.18
C LEU A 203 -24.46 7.29 4.80
N LEU A 204 -24.15 6.53 3.74
CA LEU A 204 -24.47 6.86 2.34
C LEU A 204 -25.31 5.73 1.72
N PRO A 205 -26.57 5.54 2.16
CA PRO A 205 -27.44 4.50 1.62
C PRO A 205 -27.90 4.84 0.21
N GLY A 206 -28.03 3.82 -0.65
CA GLY A 206 -28.62 3.95 -1.98
C GLY A 206 -27.71 4.55 -3.07
N LEU A 207 -26.53 5.07 -2.72
CA LEU A 207 -25.56 5.53 -3.69
C LEU A 207 -24.60 4.40 -4.13
N PRO A 208 -24.30 4.26 -5.44
CA PRO A 208 -23.24 3.37 -5.90
C PRO A 208 -21.88 3.94 -5.50
N GLY A 209 -20.88 3.06 -5.35
CA GLY A 209 -19.51 3.45 -4.99
C GLY A 209 -19.03 2.89 -3.65
N SER A 210 -17.84 3.33 -3.26
CA SER A 210 -17.08 2.90 -2.10
C SER A 210 -16.82 4.07 -1.14
N THR A 211 -16.75 3.76 0.15
CA THR A 211 -16.21 4.64 1.19
C THR A 211 -15.03 3.93 1.82
N ASP A 212 -13.82 4.40 1.52
CA ASP A 212 -12.59 3.69 1.87
C ASP A 212 -12.06 4.05 3.25
N ASP A 213 -12.23 5.30 3.68
CA ASP A 213 -11.74 5.78 4.97
C ASP A 213 -12.70 6.81 5.60
N GLY A 214 -12.54 7.03 6.91
CA GLY A 214 -13.28 8.06 7.61
C GLY A 214 -12.83 8.32 9.04
N ALA A 215 -13.26 9.46 9.58
CA ALA A 215 -13.03 9.88 10.94
C ALA A 215 -14.30 10.48 11.55
N LEU A 216 -14.36 10.54 12.87
CA LEU A 216 -15.42 11.25 13.59
C LEU A 216 -14.89 12.59 14.11
N SER A 217 -15.75 13.61 14.12
CA SER A 217 -15.53 14.80 14.94
C SER A 217 -15.37 14.42 16.41
N PRO A 218 -14.66 15.21 17.23
CA PRO A 218 -14.43 14.89 18.64
C PRO A 218 -15.71 14.62 19.45
N ASP A 219 -16.78 15.33 19.12
CA ASP A 219 -18.12 15.19 19.72
C ASP A 219 -18.97 14.04 19.13
N GLY A 220 -18.44 13.32 18.13
CA GLY A 220 -19.09 12.21 17.46
C GLY A 220 -20.28 12.57 16.57
N ARG A 221 -20.58 13.86 16.35
CA ARG A 221 -21.77 14.30 15.60
C ARG A 221 -21.60 14.27 14.08
N THR A 222 -20.37 14.40 13.60
CA THR A 222 -20.06 14.45 12.17
C THR A 222 -19.09 13.33 11.82
N ALA A 223 -19.42 12.55 10.79
CA ALA A 223 -18.49 11.62 10.15
C ALA A 223 -17.90 12.26 8.90
N TYR A 224 -16.57 12.37 8.86
CA TYR A 224 -15.82 12.81 7.68
C TYR A 224 -15.36 11.60 6.89
N LEU A 225 -15.63 11.54 5.60
CA LEU A 225 -15.47 10.35 4.76
C LEU A 225 -14.68 10.67 3.49
N VAL A 226 -13.76 9.77 3.12
CA VAL A 226 -13.21 9.69 1.76
C VAL A 226 -14.07 8.75 0.96
N SER A 227 -14.81 9.27 -0.03
CA SER A 227 -15.78 8.45 -0.75
C SER A 227 -16.04 8.90 -2.18
N ASP A 228 -16.12 7.93 -3.09
CA ASP A 228 -16.62 8.11 -4.46
C ASP A 228 -18.14 7.89 -4.57
N ALA A 229 -18.86 7.73 -3.45
CA ALA A 229 -20.28 7.38 -3.50
C ALA A 229 -21.12 8.41 -4.29
N GLY A 230 -21.74 7.97 -5.38
CA GLY A 230 -22.52 8.82 -6.30
C GLY A 230 -21.68 9.67 -7.27
N ARG A 231 -20.37 9.50 -7.33
CA ARG A 231 -19.42 10.25 -8.19
C ARG A 231 -18.34 9.32 -8.75
N ASP A 232 -17.51 9.78 -9.67
CA ASP A 232 -16.44 8.94 -10.24
C ASP A 232 -15.14 9.00 -9.42
N ARG A 233 -14.80 10.18 -8.88
CA ARG A 233 -13.58 10.41 -8.09
C ARG A 233 -13.88 10.59 -6.62
N SER A 234 -13.03 10.07 -5.75
CA SER A 234 -13.17 10.24 -4.30
C SER A 234 -13.09 11.71 -3.87
N ALA A 235 -13.97 12.10 -2.94
CA ALA A 235 -14.08 13.44 -2.37
C ALA A 235 -14.12 13.36 -0.83
N LEU A 236 -13.97 14.51 -0.16
CA LEU A 236 -14.24 14.63 1.27
C LEU A 236 -15.71 14.96 1.49
N LEU A 237 -16.40 14.14 2.27
CA LEU A 237 -17.78 14.38 2.68
C LEU A 237 -17.89 14.53 4.20
N ALA A 238 -18.77 15.40 4.65
CA ALA A 238 -19.27 15.40 6.03
C ALA A 238 -20.69 14.82 6.06
N VAL A 239 -20.91 13.85 6.93
CA VAL A 239 -22.22 13.23 7.13
C VAL A 239 -22.67 13.44 8.57
N ARG A 240 -23.81 14.13 8.71
CA ARG A 240 -24.48 14.33 10.00
C ARG A 240 -25.83 13.62 10.00
N GLN A 241 -26.26 13.14 11.17
CA GLN A 241 -27.51 12.40 11.29
C GLN A 241 -28.75 13.27 11.01
N ASP A 242 -28.70 14.54 11.40
CA ASP A 242 -29.78 15.52 11.28
C ASP A 242 -29.80 16.24 9.92
N ALA A 243 -28.65 16.39 9.27
CA ALA A 243 -28.49 17.24 8.09
C ALA A 243 -28.14 16.47 6.79
N GLY A 244 -27.88 15.16 6.85
CA GLY A 244 -27.48 14.37 5.69
C GLY A 244 -25.99 14.53 5.34
N ALA A 245 -25.65 14.23 4.09
CA ALA A 245 -24.27 14.28 3.58
C ALA A 245 -24.04 15.55 2.75
N VAL A 246 -22.91 16.22 3.00
CA VAL A 246 -22.45 17.40 2.27
C VAL A 246 -21.03 17.12 1.76
N VAL A 247 -20.75 17.49 0.51
CA VAL A 247 -19.39 17.45 -0.05
C VAL A 247 -18.65 18.68 0.44
N LEU A 248 -17.52 18.48 1.12
CA LEU A 248 -16.68 19.56 1.64
C LEU A 248 -15.56 19.94 0.67
N ALA A 249 -15.01 18.96 -0.04
CA ALA A 249 -13.97 19.19 -1.04
C ALA A 249 -14.00 18.10 -2.11
N GLU A 250 -13.96 18.48 -3.38
CA GLU A 250 -13.88 17.59 -4.53
C GLU A 250 -13.07 18.23 -5.66
N ARG A 251 -12.49 17.40 -6.52
CA ARG A 251 -11.70 17.81 -7.68
C ARG A 251 -12.06 16.98 -8.90
N GLN A 252 -11.97 17.59 -10.09
CA GLN A 252 -12.24 16.91 -11.36
C GLN A 252 -11.01 16.20 -11.93
N ASP A 253 -9.82 16.69 -11.56
CA ASP A 253 -8.51 16.27 -12.04
C ASP A 253 -7.78 15.31 -11.07
N ALA A 254 -8.25 15.18 -9.83
CA ALA A 254 -7.61 14.40 -8.78
C ALA A 254 -8.62 13.60 -7.96
N GLU A 255 -8.17 12.51 -7.34
CA GLU A 255 -8.92 11.78 -6.33
C GLU A 255 -8.42 12.14 -4.93
N LEU A 256 -9.32 12.31 -3.96
CA LEU A 256 -8.88 12.40 -2.57
C LEU A 256 -8.34 11.04 -2.14
N ASP A 257 -7.03 10.96 -1.87
CA ASP A 257 -6.34 9.74 -1.46
C ASP A 257 -6.58 9.46 0.02
N ARG A 258 -6.37 10.49 0.85
CA ARG A 258 -6.49 10.41 2.31
C ARG A 258 -6.70 11.79 2.93
N PHE A 259 -7.04 11.80 4.21
CA PHE A 259 -7.05 13.01 5.01
C PHE A 259 -6.60 12.74 6.44
N ALA A 260 -6.15 13.78 7.12
CA ALA A 260 -5.89 13.77 8.55
C ALA A 260 -6.73 14.86 9.24
N LEU A 261 -7.38 14.50 10.35
CA LEU A 261 -8.20 15.42 11.14
C LEU A 261 -7.39 15.91 12.35
N SER A 262 -7.43 17.21 12.63
CA SER A 262 -6.82 17.77 13.85
C SER A 262 -7.52 17.23 15.09
N ALA A 263 -6.81 17.18 16.22
CA ALA A 263 -7.37 16.62 17.44
C ALA A 263 -8.66 17.35 17.88
N ASP A 264 -8.70 18.68 17.76
CA ASP A 264 -9.86 19.52 18.07
C ASP A 264 -11.01 19.42 17.03
N GLY A 265 -10.78 18.75 15.91
CA GLY A 265 -11.78 18.58 14.85
C GLY A 265 -12.09 19.85 14.05
N CYS A 266 -11.27 20.88 14.17
CA CYS A 266 -11.45 22.16 13.48
C CYS A 266 -10.82 22.16 12.08
N ARG A 267 -9.80 21.33 11.84
CA ARG A 267 -9.02 21.32 10.61
C ARG A 267 -8.85 19.94 10.02
N ALA A 268 -8.82 19.87 8.69
CA ALA A 268 -8.42 18.67 7.96
C ALA A 268 -7.29 18.98 6.97
N LEU A 269 -6.25 18.14 6.96
CA LEU A 269 -5.24 18.11 5.90
C LEU A 269 -5.69 17.09 4.87
N LEU A 270 -5.83 17.52 3.63
CA LEU A 270 -6.26 16.70 2.50
C LEU A 270 -5.04 16.36 1.64
N VAL A 271 -4.90 15.10 1.26
CA VAL A 271 -3.87 14.65 0.31
C VAL A 271 -4.58 14.19 -0.95
N TRP A 272 -4.39 14.94 -2.03
CA TRP A 272 -4.92 14.64 -3.35
C TRP A 272 -3.93 13.78 -4.13
N ASN A 273 -4.46 12.79 -4.84
CA ASN A 273 -3.74 12.04 -5.85
C ASN A 273 -4.03 12.64 -7.22
N THR A 274 -3.08 13.41 -7.73
CA THR A 274 -3.09 13.99 -9.08
C THR A 274 -2.22 13.12 -9.99
N HIS A 275 -2.83 12.13 -10.64
CA HIS A 275 -2.16 11.24 -11.58
C HIS A 275 -0.91 10.54 -11.02
N GLY A 276 -0.96 10.15 -9.75
CA GLY A 276 0.11 9.47 -9.02
C GLY A 276 0.98 10.40 -8.16
N ARG A 277 0.92 11.73 -8.35
CA ARG A 277 1.61 12.70 -7.49
C ARG A 277 0.69 13.24 -6.39
N SER A 278 1.29 13.74 -5.31
CA SER A 278 0.57 14.29 -4.17
C SER A 278 0.48 15.82 -4.20
N GLU A 279 -0.73 16.34 -3.98
CA GLU A 279 -0.99 17.75 -3.70
C GLU A 279 -1.72 17.89 -2.36
N LEU A 280 -1.51 18.99 -1.64
CA LEU A 280 -2.00 19.15 -0.27
C LEU A 280 -2.89 20.38 -0.13
N ASP A 281 -4.02 20.21 0.54
CA ASP A 281 -4.89 21.31 0.97
C ASP A 281 -5.15 21.25 2.48
N VAL A 282 -5.40 22.41 3.08
CA VAL A 282 -5.93 22.52 4.45
C VAL A 282 -7.36 23.02 4.36
N LEU A 283 -8.27 22.33 5.02
CA LEU A 283 -9.67 22.71 5.14
C LEU A 283 -9.98 23.11 6.59
N GLU A 284 -10.43 24.34 6.77
CA GLU A 284 -11.06 24.80 8.01
C GLU A 284 -12.51 24.31 8.03
N LEU A 285 -12.84 23.39 8.94
CA LEU A 285 -14.10 22.64 8.90
C LEU A 285 -15.32 23.47 9.34
N GLU A 286 -15.13 24.47 10.20
CA GLU A 286 -16.21 25.35 10.66
C GLU A 286 -16.63 26.33 9.56
N THR A 287 -15.66 26.94 8.88
CA THR A 287 -15.90 27.94 7.84
C THR A 287 -16.03 27.32 6.45
N SER A 288 -15.65 26.05 6.29
CA SER A 288 -15.46 25.38 4.99
C SER A 288 -14.47 26.12 4.08
N GLU A 289 -13.51 26.84 4.67
CA GLU A 289 -12.46 27.52 3.92
C GLU A 289 -11.35 26.52 3.53
N LEU A 290 -11.19 26.31 2.23
CA LEU A 290 -10.15 25.46 1.67
C LEU A 290 -8.96 26.32 1.22
N ARG A 291 -7.76 25.99 1.70
CA ARG A 291 -6.50 26.62 1.31
C ARG A 291 -5.55 25.61 0.70
N HIS A 292 -5.13 25.87 -0.53
CA HIS A 292 -4.06 25.10 -1.18
C HIS A 292 -2.72 25.36 -0.51
N LEU A 293 -1.98 24.30 -0.18
CA LEU A 293 -0.60 24.40 0.27
C LEU A 293 0.35 24.36 -0.93
N PRO A 294 1.56 24.95 -0.82
CA PRO A 294 2.61 24.72 -1.80
C PRO A 294 2.87 23.22 -1.96
N PRO A 295 3.25 22.73 -3.16
CA PRO A 295 3.59 21.32 -3.33
C PRO A 295 4.65 20.87 -2.32
N PRO A 296 4.52 19.68 -1.73
CA PRO A 296 5.57 19.14 -0.87
C PRO A 296 6.87 18.97 -1.69
N PRO A 297 8.06 19.05 -1.06
CA PRO A 297 9.34 18.79 -1.72
C PRO A 297 9.57 17.29 -2.00
N ALA A 298 8.55 16.60 -2.48
CA ALA A 298 8.53 15.18 -2.85
C ALA A 298 7.35 14.92 -3.80
N ASP A 299 7.47 13.93 -4.67
CA ASP A 299 6.41 13.59 -5.63
C ASP A 299 5.19 12.91 -4.96
N VAL A 300 5.40 12.12 -3.90
CA VAL A 300 4.34 11.32 -3.26
C VAL A 300 4.37 11.48 -1.74
N VAL A 301 3.21 11.73 -1.14
CA VAL A 301 2.98 11.66 0.31
C VAL A 301 2.29 10.34 0.64
N THR A 302 2.98 9.45 1.35
CA THR A 302 2.51 8.09 1.70
C THR A 302 1.91 7.99 3.09
N SER A 303 2.10 8.99 3.94
CA SER A 303 1.44 9.14 5.24
C SER A 303 1.31 10.61 5.59
N ALA A 304 0.23 10.97 6.26
CA ALA A 304 -0.01 12.32 6.76
C ALA A 304 -0.74 12.25 8.10
N ARG A 305 -0.20 12.92 9.13
CA ARG A 305 -0.83 13.03 10.46
C ARG A 305 -0.66 14.43 11.01
N ILE A 306 -1.75 15.03 11.46
CA ILE A 306 -1.72 16.32 12.14
C ILE A 306 -1.28 16.09 13.60
N GLY A 307 -0.39 16.94 14.10
CA GLY A 307 0.01 16.99 15.50
C GLY A 307 -1.15 17.36 16.42
N TRP A 308 -0.98 17.14 17.71
CA TRP A 308 -2.08 17.31 18.68
C TRP A 308 -2.55 18.76 18.83
N ASP A 309 -1.68 19.74 18.54
CA ASP A 309 -2.02 21.17 18.56
C ASP A 309 -2.68 21.69 17.27
N GLY A 310 -2.74 20.86 16.22
CA GLY A 310 -3.37 21.23 14.96
C GLY A 310 -2.57 22.18 14.05
N THR A 311 -1.33 22.54 14.38
CA THR A 311 -0.54 23.52 13.61
C THR A 311 0.52 22.87 12.71
N LEU A 312 1.01 21.69 13.08
CA LEU A 312 1.99 20.92 12.31
C LEU A 312 1.37 19.62 11.82
N ALA A 313 1.81 19.16 10.66
CA ALA A 313 1.62 17.78 10.23
C ALA A 313 2.97 17.09 10.01
N ALA A 314 3.06 15.82 10.39
CA ALA A 314 4.15 14.95 10.00
C ALA A 314 3.73 14.12 8.79
N LEU A 315 4.57 14.13 7.76
CA LEU A 315 4.36 13.46 6.49
C LEU A 315 5.46 12.43 6.26
N ALA A 316 5.11 11.23 5.81
CA ALA A 316 6.05 10.40 5.07
C ALA A 316 5.92 10.75 3.59
N ALA A 317 7.04 11.03 2.94
CA ALA A 317 7.06 11.40 1.53
C ALA A 317 8.27 10.80 0.82
N GLU A 318 8.15 10.60 -0.49
CA GLU A 318 9.19 9.99 -1.30
C GLU A 318 9.12 10.45 -2.76
N SER A 319 10.20 10.21 -3.50
CA SER A 319 10.32 10.47 -4.93
C SER A 319 11.23 9.41 -5.56
N PRO A 320 11.28 9.25 -6.89
CA PRO A 320 12.14 8.24 -7.51
C PRO A 320 13.62 8.32 -7.13
N GLN A 321 14.09 9.52 -6.77
CA GLN A 321 15.47 9.79 -6.38
C GLN A 321 15.68 9.92 -4.88
N GLU A 322 14.64 9.79 -4.07
CA GLU A 322 14.72 10.04 -2.64
C GLU A 322 13.88 9.02 -1.88
N PRO A 323 14.51 8.12 -1.11
CA PRO A 323 13.81 7.17 -0.25
C PRO A 323 12.80 7.88 0.66
N SER A 324 11.84 7.11 1.17
CA SER A 324 10.85 7.67 2.09
C SER A 324 11.52 8.37 3.26
N HIS A 325 11.07 9.59 3.53
CA HIS A 325 11.62 10.48 4.54
C HIS A 325 10.48 11.23 5.24
N VAL A 326 10.80 11.82 6.39
CA VAL A 326 9.86 12.57 7.22
C VAL A 326 9.98 14.05 6.92
N LEU A 327 8.86 14.65 6.52
CA LEU A 327 8.68 16.09 6.42
C LEU A 327 7.74 16.58 7.51
N LEU A 328 8.02 17.76 8.04
CA LEU A 328 7.09 18.53 8.86
C LEU A 328 6.50 19.64 8.01
N CYS A 329 5.18 19.74 8.01
CA CYS A 329 4.42 20.75 7.29
C CYS A 329 3.77 21.70 8.29
N ASP A 330 4.10 23.00 8.19
CA ASP A 330 3.39 24.07 8.88
C ASP A 330 2.06 24.32 8.16
N LEU A 331 0.95 24.00 8.83
CA LEU A 331 -0.38 24.05 8.22
C LEU A 331 -0.88 25.49 8.06
N ASP A 332 -0.38 26.44 8.84
CA ASP A 332 -0.77 27.85 8.75
C ASP A 332 -0.03 28.56 7.61
N ARG A 333 1.27 28.29 7.47
CA ARG A 333 2.16 28.99 6.53
C ARG A 333 2.42 28.23 5.23
N GLY A 334 2.20 26.91 5.20
CA GLY A 334 2.52 26.03 4.07
C GLY A 334 4.01 25.79 3.87
N GLY A 335 4.82 25.92 4.94
CA GLY A 335 6.26 25.66 4.90
C GLY A 335 6.60 24.20 5.22
N TYR A 336 7.64 23.67 4.58
CA TYR A 336 8.12 22.30 4.83
C TYR A 336 9.52 22.30 5.45
N ARG A 337 9.74 21.36 6.38
CA ARG A 337 11.05 21.10 6.98
C ARG A 337 11.35 19.62 6.97
N HIS A 338 12.51 19.23 6.47
CA HIS A 338 13.01 17.86 6.59
C HIS A 338 13.32 17.52 8.05
N ALA A 339 12.83 16.39 8.54
CA ALA A 339 13.03 15.93 9.91
C ALA A 339 13.91 14.68 9.99
N ALA A 340 13.74 13.70 9.11
CA ALA A 340 14.53 12.46 9.13
C ALA A 340 14.49 11.75 7.77
N GLY A 341 15.58 11.10 7.37
CA GLY A 341 15.67 10.37 6.10
C GLY A 341 17.10 10.29 5.58
N ALA A 342 17.36 9.35 4.66
CA ALA A 342 18.68 9.18 4.04
C ALA A 342 19.04 10.33 3.07
N GLY A 343 18.03 11.09 2.64
CA GLY A 343 18.16 12.17 1.66
C GLY A 343 18.23 11.68 0.21
N ARG A 344 18.26 12.66 -0.70
CA ARG A 344 18.28 12.44 -2.14
C ARG A 344 19.55 11.71 -2.61
N LEU A 345 19.37 10.71 -3.48
CA LEU A 345 20.43 9.96 -4.15
C LEU A 345 20.77 10.63 -5.49
N PRO A 346 21.94 11.29 -5.65
CA PRO A 346 22.23 12.11 -6.84
C PRO A 346 22.26 11.34 -8.16
N ALA A 347 22.62 10.05 -8.12
CA ALA A 347 22.70 9.18 -9.29
C ALA A 347 21.36 8.54 -9.69
N ALA A 348 20.32 8.65 -8.85
CA ALA A 348 19.03 8.04 -9.12
C ALA A 348 18.27 8.80 -10.23
N ALA A 349 17.62 8.06 -11.13
CA ALA A 349 16.85 8.63 -12.22
C ALA A 349 15.42 8.97 -11.78
N GLY A 350 14.85 9.98 -12.44
CA GLY A 350 13.44 10.36 -12.28
C GLY A 350 12.48 9.55 -13.15
N ALA A 351 11.20 9.82 -12.96
CA ALA A 351 10.10 9.24 -13.73
C ALA A 351 9.42 10.30 -14.60
N GLU A 352 9.09 9.95 -15.84
CA GLU A 352 8.21 10.74 -16.71
C GLU A 352 6.83 10.09 -16.78
N LEU A 353 5.76 10.87 -16.60
CA LEU A 353 4.39 10.37 -16.84
C LEU A 353 4.11 10.40 -18.34
N VAL A 354 3.87 9.24 -18.95
CA VAL A 354 3.41 9.11 -20.34
C VAL A 354 1.95 8.69 -20.38
N ARG A 355 1.22 9.15 -21.39
CA ARG A 355 -0.19 8.81 -21.63
C ARG A 355 -0.43 8.44 -23.08
N PHE A 356 -1.26 7.43 -23.29
CA PHE A 356 -1.50 6.89 -24.62
C PHE A 356 -2.81 6.10 -24.64
N PRO A 357 -3.50 6.04 -25.79
CA PRO A 357 -4.69 5.21 -25.92
C PRO A 357 -4.32 3.73 -26.01
N ALA A 358 -5.04 2.88 -25.28
CA ALA A 358 -5.15 1.45 -25.55
C ALA A 358 -5.85 1.19 -26.90
N ARG A 359 -5.82 -0.06 -27.35
CA ARG A 359 -6.41 -0.46 -28.65
C ARG A 359 -7.91 -0.18 -28.79
N ASP A 360 -8.63 -0.06 -27.68
CA ASP A 360 -10.06 0.25 -27.62
C ASP A 360 -10.34 1.74 -27.36
N GLY A 361 -9.28 2.58 -27.31
CA GLY A 361 -9.37 4.02 -27.12
C GLY A 361 -9.37 4.47 -25.66
N LEU A 362 -9.32 3.56 -24.69
CA LEU A 362 -9.16 3.92 -23.27
C LEU A 362 -7.79 4.58 -23.06
N GLU A 363 -7.73 5.77 -22.46
CA GLU A 363 -6.45 6.40 -22.13
C GLU A 363 -5.78 5.64 -20.97
N LEU A 364 -4.58 5.12 -21.22
CA LEU A 364 -3.68 4.55 -20.22
C LEU A 364 -2.61 5.56 -19.84
N ALA A 365 -2.02 5.37 -18.66
CA ALA A 365 -0.91 6.15 -18.17
C ALA A 365 0.19 5.24 -17.62
N ALA A 366 1.45 5.66 -17.74
CA ALA A 366 2.58 4.91 -17.23
C ALA A 366 3.71 5.82 -16.76
N TRP A 367 4.47 5.36 -15.77
CA TRP A 367 5.73 5.98 -15.38
C TRP A 367 6.87 5.39 -16.20
N LEU A 368 7.55 6.24 -16.95
CA LEU A 368 8.65 5.90 -17.83
C LEU A 368 9.99 6.30 -17.22
N TYR A 369 10.82 5.31 -16.96
CA TYR A 369 12.18 5.45 -16.46
C TYR A 369 13.16 5.05 -17.57
N ARG A 370 13.93 6.01 -18.06
CA ARG A 370 14.91 5.77 -19.14
C ARG A 370 16.29 5.51 -18.55
N PRO A 371 17.05 4.55 -19.10
CA PRO A 371 18.44 4.35 -18.71
C PRO A 371 19.24 5.63 -18.96
N PRO A 372 20.03 6.14 -17.99
CA PRO A 372 20.73 7.43 -18.08
C PRO A 372 21.67 7.60 -19.30
N HIS A 373 22.10 6.50 -19.92
CA HIS A 373 23.07 6.49 -21.02
C HIS A 373 22.51 5.97 -22.35
N ALA A 374 21.19 5.76 -22.45
CA ALA A 374 20.58 5.30 -23.70
C ALA A 374 20.52 6.43 -24.75
N GLN A 375 21.08 6.18 -25.95
CA GLN A 375 21.04 7.12 -27.09
C GLN A 375 19.97 6.74 -28.15
N GLY A 376 19.16 5.72 -27.88
CA GLY A 376 18.13 5.19 -28.76
C GLY A 376 17.33 4.08 -28.06
N PRO A 377 16.60 3.24 -28.82
CA PRO A 377 15.83 2.13 -28.26
C PRO A 377 16.68 1.23 -27.36
N ALA A 378 16.26 1.09 -26.10
CA ALA A 378 16.95 0.33 -25.07
C ALA A 378 16.16 -0.94 -24.70
N PRO A 379 16.79 -1.91 -24.01
CA PRO A 379 16.06 -2.95 -23.30
C PRO A 379 15.09 -2.33 -22.29
N PHE A 380 13.90 -2.92 -22.16
CA PHE A 380 12.89 -2.47 -21.20
C PHE A 380 12.24 -3.64 -20.48
N VAL A 381 11.91 -3.41 -19.22
CA VAL A 381 10.95 -4.25 -18.49
C VAL A 381 9.67 -3.46 -18.25
N LEU A 382 8.53 -4.10 -18.53
CA LEU A 382 7.23 -3.63 -18.07
C LEU A 382 7.05 -4.13 -16.63
N PHE A 383 7.00 -3.22 -15.66
CA PHE A 383 6.75 -3.56 -14.26
C PHE A 383 5.28 -3.32 -13.92
N LEU A 384 4.57 -4.39 -13.55
CA LEU A 384 3.15 -4.37 -13.24
C LEU A 384 2.96 -4.36 -11.71
N HIS A 385 2.29 -3.34 -11.20
CA HIS A 385 2.07 -3.15 -9.77
C HIS A 385 1.13 -4.20 -9.16
N GLY A 386 1.20 -4.37 -7.83
CA GLY A 386 0.24 -5.16 -7.05
C GLY A 386 -1.14 -4.48 -6.98
N GLY A 387 -2.18 -5.18 -6.55
CA GLY A 387 -3.55 -4.61 -6.61
C GLY A 387 -4.63 -5.67 -6.80
N PRO A 388 -5.59 -5.48 -7.72
CA PRO A 388 -5.54 -4.61 -8.91
C PRO A 388 -5.83 -3.13 -8.69
N GLU A 389 -6.63 -2.79 -7.67
CA GLU A 389 -7.13 -1.44 -7.39
C GLU A 389 -6.08 -0.43 -6.87
N ASP A 390 -4.81 -0.85 -6.73
CA ASP A 390 -3.69 0.01 -6.34
C ASP A 390 -3.21 0.84 -7.54
N GLN A 391 -2.13 1.60 -7.39
CA GLN A 391 -1.58 2.43 -8.45
C GLN A 391 -0.05 2.42 -8.42
N GLU A 392 0.56 2.33 -9.60
CA GLU A 392 1.95 2.72 -9.77
C GLU A 392 2.09 4.25 -9.66
N ARG A 393 2.94 4.66 -8.72
CA ARG A 393 3.24 6.06 -8.39
C ARG A 393 4.76 6.29 -8.50
N PRO A 394 5.23 7.53 -8.69
CA PRO A 394 6.66 7.81 -8.83
C PRO A 394 7.33 7.81 -7.45
N THR A 395 7.41 6.63 -6.82
CA THR A 395 8.04 6.43 -5.51
C THR A 395 9.48 5.93 -5.67
N PHE A 396 10.22 5.88 -4.57
CA PHE A 396 11.56 5.33 -4.59
C PHE A 396 11.52 3.80 -4.70
N ASN A 397 12.16 3.26 -5.73
CA ASN A 397 12.24 1.81 -5.93
C ASN A 397 13.68 1.36 -6.23
N PRO A 398 14.37 0.69 -5.30
CA PRO A 398 15.73 0.19 -5.50
C PRO A 398 15.88 -0.73 -6.72
N LEU A 399 14.86 -1.54 -7.03
CA LEU A 399 14.89 -2.40 -8.21
C LEU A 399 14.97 -1.56 -9.49
N PHE A 400 14.15 -0.50 -9.61
CA PHE A 400 14.16 0.36 -10.79
C PHE A 400 15.52 1.02 -10.96
N GLN A 401 16.07 1.59 -9.90
CA GLN A 401 17.38 2.26 -9.97
C GLN A 401 18.52 1.30 -10.37
N ASN A 402 18.47 0.04 -9.94
CA ASN A 402 19.48 -0.95 -10.34
C ASN A 402 19.27 -1.50 -11.75
N LEU A 403 18.03 -1.64 -12.21
CA LEU A 403 17.75 -1.98 -13.63
C LEU A 403 18.26 -0.88 -14.56
N LEU A 404 18.02 0.39 -14.20
CA LEU A 404 18.49 1.54 -14.96
C LEU A 404 20.01 1.61 -15.01
N ALA A 405 20.69 1.34 -13.89
CA ALA A 405 22.14 1.24 -13.83
C ALA A 405 22.69 0.07 -14.69
N ALA A 406 21.93 -1.02 -14.82
CA ALA A 406 22.23 -2.12 -15.73
C ALA A 406 21.89 -1.84 -17.21
N GLY A 407 21.38 -0.64 -17.53
CA GLY A 407 21.02 -0.24 -18.89
C GLY A 407 19.63 -0.70 -19.35
N ILE A 408 18.79 -1.17 -18.43
CA ILE A 408 17.43 -1.65 -18.69
C ILE A 408 16.44 -0.59 -18.21
N GLY A 409 15.62 -0.08 -19.13
CA GLY A 409 14.56 0.87 -18.80
C GLY A 409 13.39 0.21 -18.10
N VAL A 410 12.60 1.00 -17.38
CA VAL A 410 11.36 0.53 -16.74
C VAL A 410 10.19 1.33 -17.30
N LEU A 411 9.16 0.63 -17.76
CA LEU A 411 7.84 1.21 -17.92
C LEU A 411 6.94 0.59 -16.86
N ALA A 412 6.39 1.42 -15.99
CA ALA A 412 5.51 0.98 -14.93
C ALA A 412 4.10 1.51 -15.20
N PRO A 413 3.27 0.77 -15.97
CA PRO A 413 1.94 1.23 -16.38
C PRO A 413 0.90 1.07 -15.28
N ASN A 414 -0.04 2.00 -15.28
CA ASN A 414 -1.35 1.86 -14.67
C ASN A 414 -2.31 1.33 -15.75
N VAL A 415 -2.42 0.00 -15.84
CA VAL A 415 -3.40 -0.67 -16.73
C VAL A 415 -4.81 -0.45 -16.20
N ARG A 416 -5.84 -0.70 -17.01
CA ARG A 416 -7.22 -0.60 -16.49
C ARG A 416 -7.40 -1.51 -15.28
N GLY A 417 -8.13 -1.04 -14.28
CA GLY A 417 -8.15 -1.63 -12.93
C GLY A 417 -7.41 -0.81 -11.88
N SER A 418 -6.35 -0.08 -12.26
CA SER A 418 -5.59 0.74 -11.31
C SER A 418 -6.42 1.87 -10.68
N GLY A 419 -6.07 2.27 -9.46
CA GLY A 419 -6.57 3.48 -8.81
C GLY A 419 -5.98 4.78 -9.37
N GLY A 420 -6.49 5.93 -8.92
CA GLY A 420 -5.99 7.26 -9.29
C GLY A 420 -6.67 7.88 -10.52
N TYR A 421 -7.45 7.10 -11.27
CA TYR A 421 -8.09 7.52 -12.52
C TYR A 421 -9.62 7.56 -12.44
N GLY A 422 -10.20 7.40 -11.25
CA GLY A 422 -11.64 7.34 -11.03
C GLY A 422 -12.20 5.91 -11.03
N ARG A 423 -13.39 5.74 -10.46
CA ARG A 423 -14.05 4.45 -10.27
C ARG A 423 -14.29 3.72 -11.59
N ALA A 424 -14.69 4.42 -12.64
CA ALA A 424 -14.93 3.80 -13.94
C ALA A 424 -13.67 3.12 -14.50
N PHE A 425 -12.50 3.73 -14.36
CA PHE A 425 -11.22 3.12 -14.77
C PHE A 425 -10.83 1.95 -13.87
N ARG A 426 -11.03 2.11 -12.55
CA ARG A 426 -10.75 1.08 -11.53
C ARG A 426 -11.60 -0.19 -11.71
N GLN A 427 -12.83 -0.07 -12.18
CA GLN A 427 -13.75 -1.20 -12.41
C GLN A 427 -13.65 -1.77 -13.83
N ALA A 428 -12.78 -1.23 -14.67
CA ALA A 428 -12.69 -1.61 -16.08
C ALA A 428 -11.96 -2.94 -16.31
N ASP A 429 -11.48 -3.62 -15.27
CA ASP A 429 -10.96 -4.98 -15.31
C ASP A 429 -11.74 -5.97 -14.41
N ASP A 430 -12.90 -5.56 -13.86
CA ASP A 430 -13.74 -6.43 -13.04
C ASP A 430 -14.19 -7.66 -13.84
N ARG A 431 -14.00 -8.84 -13.24
CA ARG A 431 -14.46 -10.15 -13.73
C ARG A 431 -14.06 -10.43 -15.18
N GLU A 432 -15.03 -10.57 -16.08
CA GLU A 432 -14.82 -10.84 -17.51
C GLU A 432 -14.04 -9.72 -18.21
N LEU A 433 -14.06 -8.49 -17.68
CA LEU A 433 -13.33 -7.38 -18.26
C LEU A 433 -11.81 -7.49 -18.05
N ARG A 434 -11.36 -8.38 -17.15
CA ARG A 434 -9.93 -8.57 -16.84
C ARG A 434 -9.08 -8.97 -18.03
N PHE A 435 -9.66 -9.64 -19.03
CA PHE A 435 -8.94 -9.93 -20.27
C PHE A 435 -8.49 -8.67 -21.01
N HIS A 436 -9.16 -7.54 -20.80
CA HIS A 436 -8.74 -6.27 -21.35
C HIS A 436 -7.49 -5.72 -20.64
N ALA A 437 -7.36 -5.85 -19.32
CA ALA A 437 -6.14 -5.48 -18.60
C ALA A 437 -4.92 -6.31 -19.05
N VAL A 438 -5.12 -7.61 -19.37
CA VAL A 438 -4.07 -8.44 -19.97
C VAL A 438 -3.63 -7.90 -21.34
N ASN A 439 -4.57 -7.41 -22.14
CA ASN A 439 -4.28 -6.79 -23.43
C ASN A 439 -3.62 -5.41 -23.31
N ASP A 440 -3.95 -4.63 -22.27
CA ASP A 440 -3.30 -3.35 -21.98
C ASP A 440 -1.79 -3.53 -21.81
N VAL A 441 -1.33 -4.66 -21.23
CA VAL A 441 0.11 -4.97 -21.12
C VAL A 441 0.79 -4.99 -22.50
N ALA A 442 0.12 -5.55 -23.52
CA ALA A 442 0.63 -5.53 -24.88
C ALA A 442 0.56 -4.14 -25.54
N ASP A 443 -0.46 -3.34 -25.20
CA ASP A 443 -0.59 -1.96 -25.69
C ASP A 443 0.51 -1.06 -25.08
N CYS A 444 0.85 -1.26 -23.80
CA CYS A 444 2.00 -0.63 -23.14
C CYS A 444 3.33 -0.97 -23.83
N ALA A 445 3.53 -2.23 -24.22
CA ALA A 445 4.73 -2.65 -24.94
C ALA A 445 4.81 -2.01 -26.33
N ALA A 446 3.69 -1.93 -27.05
CA ALA A 446 3.61 -1.26 -28.34
C ALA A 446 3.90 0.25 -28.22
N GLU A 447 3.43 0.89 -27.16
CA GLU A 447 3.71 2.30 -26.90
C GLU A 447 5.20 2.58 -26.70
N LEU A 448 5.92 1.76 -25.93
CA LEU A 448 7.37 1.91 -25.75
C LEU A 448 8.12 1.93 -27.08
N VAL A 449 7.74 1.05 -28.00
CA VAL A 449 8.32 0.96 -29.34
C VAL A 449 7.93 2.20 -30.17
N ARG A 450 6.68 2.64 -30.09
CA ARG A 450 6.18 3.84 -30.79
C ARG A 450 6.90 5.12 -30.33
N LEU A 451 7.19 5.24 -29.04
CA LEU A 451 7.97 6.35 -28.47
C LEU A 451 9.45 6.31 -28.89
N GLY A 452 9.92 5.22 -29.49
CA GLY A 452 11.33 5.01 -29.80
C GLY A 452 12.21 4.76 -28.56
N ALA A 453 11.60 4.50 -27.40
CA ALA A 453 12.31 4.26 -26.15
C ALA A 453 12.68 2.78 -25.98
N GLY A 454 11.76 1.87 -26.31
CA GLY A 454 11.96 0.42 -26.15
C GLY A 454 12.37 -0.26 -27.45
N ASP A 455 13.35 -1.16 -27.37
CA ASP A 455 13.67 -2.09 -28.46
C ASP A 455 12.66 -3.24 -28.49
N PRO A 456 11.93 -3.46 -29.61
CA PRO A 456 10.88 -4.46 -29.70
C PRO A 456 11.35 -5.91 -29.51
N TYR A 457 12.65 -6.19 -29.60
CA TYR A 457 13.22 -7.53 -29.41
C TYR A 457 13.85 -7.74 -28.02
N ARG A 458 13.88 -6.68 -27.19
CA ARG A 458 14.50 -6.69 -25.86
C ARG A 458 13.52 -6.19 -24.78
N LEU A 459 12.30 -6.70 -24.82
CA LEU A 459 11.27 -6.45 -23.81
C LEU A 459 11.14 -7.62 -22.83
N ALA A 460 10.99 -7.31 -21.55
CA ALA A 460 10.59 -8.26 -20.50
C ALA A 460 9.31 -7.80 -19.81
N CYS A 461 8.66 -8.73 -19.11
CA CYS A 461 7.49 -8.44 -18.28
C CYS A 461 7.76 -8.93 -16.85
N MET A 462 7.45 -8.09 -15.88
CA MET A 462 7.62 -8.37 -14.46
C MET A 462 6.47 -7.78 -13.67
N GLY A 463 6.13 -8.40 -12.54
CA GLY A 463 5.21 -7.77 -11.60
C GLY A 463 5.14 -8.50 -10.27
N TRP A 464 4.45 -7.86 -9.33
CA TRP A 464 4.29 -8.32 -7.95
C TRP A 464 2.82 -8.55 -7.61
N SER A 465 2.48 -9.64 -6.92
CA SER A 465 1.10 -9.94 -6.51
C SER A 465 0.15 -10.03 -7.72
N TYR A 466 -0.86 -9.17 -7.81
CA TYR A 466 -1.68 -9.00 -9.02
C TYR A 466 -0.83 -8.76 -10.28
N GLY A 467 0.24 -7.98 -10.19
CA GLY A 467 1.18 -7.79 -11.28
C GLY A 467 1.94 -9.06 -11.66
N GLY A 468 2.18 -9.96 -10.69
CA GLY A 468 2.73 -11.30 -10.95
C GLY A 468 1.73 -12.17 -11.72
N TYR A 469 0.44 -12.12 -11.34
CA TYR A 469 -0.65 -12.71 -12.12
C TYR A 469 -0.71 -12.15 -13.55
N LEU A 470 -0.72 -10.82 -13.71
CA LEU A 470 -0.76 -10.19 -15.02
C LEU A 470 0.48 -10.53 -15.85
N THR A 471 1.65 -10.67 -15.22
CA THR A 471 2.87 -11.12 -15.90
C THR A 471 2.68 -12.51 -16.48
N LEU A 472 2.22 -13.48 -15.68
CA LEU A 472 1.93 -14.83 -16.16
C LEU A 472 0.86 -14.82 -17.26
N ALA A 473 -0.23 -14.08 -17.06
CA ALA A 473 -1.33 -13.95 -18.02
C ALA A 473 -0.85 -13.36 -19.37
N ALA A 474 -0.02 -12.31 -19.32
CA ALA A 474 0.54 -11.67 -20.51
C ALA A 474 1.51 -12.60 -21.25
N LEU A 475 2.34 -13.35 -20.51
CA LEU A 475 3.28 -14.31 -21.12
C LEU A 475 2.58 -15.45 -21.85
N VAL A 476 1.44 -15.97 -21.34
CA VAL A 476 0.70 -17.04 -22.03
C VAL A 476 -0.24 -16.53 -23.12
N THR A 477 -0.71 -15.29 -23.01
CA THR A 477 -1.61 -14.66 -23.99
C THR A 477 -0.83 -14.07 -25.17
N HIS A 478 0.37 -13.53 -24.91
CA HIS A 478 1.25 -12.89 -25.89
C HIS A 478 2.65 -13.55 -25.89
N PRO A 479 2.77 -14.84 -26.21
CA PRO A 479 3.99 -15.64 -25.95
C PRO A 479 5.26 -15.17 -26.66
N ARG A 480 5.13 -14.43 -27.77
CA ARG A 480 6.27 -13.90 -28.53
C ARG A 480 6.62 -12.45 -28.22
N LEU A 481 5.86 -11.80 -27.33
CA LEU A 481 6.05 -10.37 -27.05
C LEU A 481 7.25 -10.11 -26.12
N PHE A 482 7.44 -10.97 -25.13
CA PHE A 482 8.48 -10.80 -24.11
C PHE A 482 9.57 -11.86 -24.23
N ARG A 483 10.81 -11.44 -24.04
CA ARG A 483 12.00 -12.28 -24.06
C ARG A 483 12.27 -12.97 -22.72
N ALA A 484 11.75 -12.41 -21.63
CA ALA A 484 11.84 -12.98 -20.28
C ALA A 484 10.68 -12.50 -19.40
N GLY A 485 10.34 -13.32 -18.40
CA GLY A 485 9.36 -13.02 -17.37
C GLY A 485 9.96 -13.04 -15.96
N VAL A 486 9.41 -12.23 -15.04
CA VAL A 486 9.66 -12.32 -13.60
C VAL A 486 8.33 -12.19 -12.85
N THR A 487 7.90 -13.25 -12.15
CA THR A 487 6.68 -13.21 -11.33
C THR A 487 7.06 -13.23 -9.86
N VAL A 488 6.65 -12.20 -9.12
CA VAL A 488 6.84 -12.10 -7.67
C VAL A 488 5.50 -12.28 -6.97
N SER A 489 5.37 -13.29 -6.10
CA SER A 489 4.13 -13.60 -5.39
C SER A 489 2.86 -13.61 -6.26
N GLY A 490 2.96 -14.11 -7.49
CA GLY A 490 1.89 -14.05 -8.49
C GLY A 490 0.84 -15.16 -8.32
N ILE A 491 -0.44 -14.82 -8.51
CA ILE A 491 -1.53 -15.80 -8.57
C ILE A 491 -1.44 -16.57 -9.90
N ALA A 492 -1.37 -17.89 -9.84
CA ALA A 492 -1.23 -18.74 -11.01
C ALA A 492 -2.54 -19.46 -11.37
N ASP A 493 -3.33 -19.82 -10.36
CA ASP A 493 -4.65 -20.42 -10.53
C ASP A 493 -5.64 -19.95 -9.46
N PHE A 494 -6.78 -19.40 -9.89
CA PHE A 494 -7.78 -18.87 -8.97
C PHE A 494 -8.48 -19.95 -8.14
N GLU A 495 -8.62 -21.20 -8.62
CA GLU A 495 -9.23 -22.25 -7.81
C GLU A 495 -8.32 -22.60 -6.62
N THR A 496 -7.02 -22.76 -6.86
CA THR A 496 -6.06 -23.07 -5.78
C THR A 496 -5.79 -21.88 -4.88
N PHE A 497 -5.81 -20.66 -5.42
CA PHE A 497 -5.76 -19.42 -4.65
C PHE A 497 -6.91 -19.34 -3.65
N TYR A 498 -8.16 -19.43 -4.11
CA TYR A 498 -9.34 -19.35 -3.21
C TYR A 498 -9.37 -20.48 -2.17
N ALA A 499 -8.83 -21.65 -2.49
CA ALA A 499 -8.78 -22.78 -1.58
C ALA A 499 -7.72 -22.64 -0.46
N ARG A 500 -6.74 -21.73 -0.62
CA ARG A 500 -5.54 -21.68 0.23
C ARG A 500 -5.20 -20.31 0.80
N THR A 501 -5.68 -19.22 0.20
CA THR A 501 -5.51 -17.86 0.71
C THR A 501 -6.34 -17.65 1.98
N GLU A 502 -6.03 -16.60 2.72
CA GLU A 502 -6.77 -16.24 3.92
C GLU A 502 -8.26 -15.95 3.62
N PRO A 503 -9.20 -16.35 4.50
CA PRO A 503 -10.63 -16.19 4.27
C PRO A 503 -11.06 -14.75 3.97
N TRP A 504 -10.42 -13.76 4.61
CA TRP A 504 -10.71 -12.34 4.38
C TRP A 504 -10.14 -11.83 3.05
N ILE A 505 -9.03 -12.39 2.57
CA ILE A 505 -8.48 -12.09 1.24
C ILE A 505 -9.39 -12.69 0.16
N ALA A 506 -9.77 -13.96 0.31
CA ALA A 506 -10.75 -14.63 -0.56
C ALA A 506 -12.05 -13.83 -0.65
N ALA A 507 -12.66 -13.48 0.48
CA ALA A 507 -13.92 -12.73 0.50
C ALA A 507 -13.79 -11.34 -0.15
N ALA A 508 -12.65 -10.69 0.00
CA ALA A 508 -12.38 -9.38 -0.61
C ALA A 508 -12.15 -9.46 -2.13
N ALA A 509 -11.74 -10.61 -2.67
CA ALA A 509 -11.36 -10.82 -4.07
C ALA A 509 -12.56 -11.16 -4.99
N ILE A 510 -13.72 -11.52 -4.42
CA ILE A 510 -14.90 -11.97 -5.18
C ILE A 510 -15.44 -10.92 -6.15
N SER A 511 -15.50 -9.65 -5.74
CA SER A 511 -15.98 -8.57 -6.62
C SER A 511 -15.12 -8.41 -7.86
N GLU A 512 -13.83 -8.68 -7.69
CA GLU A 512 -12.76 -8.43 -8.65
C GLU A 512 -12.66 -9.59 -9.66
N TYR A 513 -12.51 -10.83 -9.18
CA TYR A 513 -12.23 -11.98 -10.05
C TYR A 513 -13.45 -12.84 -10.37
N GLY A 514 -14.47 -12.82 -9.51
CA GLY A 514 -15.59 -13.75 -9.55
C GLY A 514 -15.63 -14.68 -8.33
N HIS A 515 -16.81 -15.25 -8.08
CA HIS A 515 -17.09 -16.10 -6.93
C HIS A 515 -16.65 -17.56 -7.18
N PRO A 516 -15.91 -18.20 -6.27
CA PRO A 516 -15.35 -19.55 -6.47
C PRO A 516 -16.39 -20.65 -6.75
N ASP A 517 -17.61 -20.53 -6.22
CA ASP A 517 -18.66 -21.53 -6.46
C ASP A 517 -19.46 -21.33 -7.76
N THR A 518 -19.77 -20.08 -8.11
CA THR A 518 -20.71 -19.75 -9.20
C THR A 518 -20.01 -19.33 -10.48
N ASP A 519 -18.77 -18.86 -10.42
CA ASP A 519 -18.02 -18.31 -11.56
C ASP A 519 -16.81 -19.19 -11.92
N ARG A 520 -16.87 -20.50 -11.67
CA ARG A 520 -15.74 -21.43 -11.87
C ARG A 520 -15.15 -21.40 -13.27
N ASP A 521 -15.99 -21.31 -14.29
CA ASP A 521 -15.52 -21.28 -15.68
C ASP A 521 -14.77 -19.98 -15.99
N LEU A 522 -15.22 -18.85 -15.46
CA LEU A 522 -14.51 -17.57 -15.56
C LEU A 522 -13.16 -17.65 -14.84
N LEU A 523 -13.14 -18.12 -13.59
CA LEU A 523 -11.91 -18.22 -12.80
C LEU A 523 -10.88 -19.14 -13.49
N ARG A 524 -11.31 -20.27 -14.05
CA ARG A 524 -10.46 -21.15 -14.85
C ARG A 524 -9.93 -20.48 -16.12
N ALA A 525 -10.75 -19.68 -16.79
CA ALA A 525 -10.35 -18.95 -17.99
C ALA A 525 -9.34 -17.83 -17.67
N LEU A 526 -9.43 -17.24 -16.48
CA LEU A 526 -8.50 -16.23 -15.99
C LEU A 526 -7.19 -16.83 -15.48
N SER A 527 -7.19 -18.05 -14.93
CA SER A 527 -6.00 -18.74 -14.41
C SER A 527 -4.90 -18.95 -15.48
N PRO A 528 -3.74 -18.26 -15.40
CA PRO A 528 -2.67 -18.42 -16.41
C PRO A 528 -2.09 -19.82 -16.45
N LEU A 529 -2.10 -20.54 -15.32
CA LEU A 529 -1.63 -21.92 -15.23
C LEU A 529 -2.37 -22.87 -16.19
N ARG A 530 -3.63 -22.57 -16.55
CA ARG A 530 -4.43 -23.37 -17.48
C ARG A 530 -4.02 -23.22 -18.95
N ALA A 531 -3.24 -22.19 -19.26
CA ALA A 531 -2.69 -21.93 -20.58
C ALA A 531 -1.15 -21.91 -20.58
N LEU A 532 -0.50 -22.47 -19.54
CA LEU A 532 0.95 -22.42 -19.39
C LEU A 532 1.69 -23.22 -20.47
N ASP A 533 1.02 -24.14 -21.17
CA ASP A 533 1.54 -24.83 -22.36
C ASP A 533 1.93 -23.86 -23.50
N ARG A 534 1.43 -22.63 -23.46
CA ARG A 534 1.80 -21.55 -24.39
C ARG A 534 3.02 -20.75 -23.97
N LEU A 535 3.52 -20.92 -22.74
CA LEU A 535 4.66 -20.18 -22.23
C LEU A 535 5.93 -20.53 -23.04
N THR A 536 6.49 -19.54 -23.73
CA THR A 536 7.74 -19.71 -24.48
C THR A 536 8.92 -18.92 -23.91
N ALA A 537 8.65 -17.87 -23.12
CA ALA A 537 9.70 -17.07 -22.51
C ALA A 537 10.24 -17.76 -21.23
N PRO A 538 11.55 -17.71 -20.97
CA PRO A 538 12.11 -18.03 -19.66
C PRO A 538 11.44 -17.23 -18.54
N VAL A 539 11.21 -17.85 -17.38
CA VAL A 539 10.59 -17.20 -16.21
C VAL A 539 11.44 -17.33 -14.95
N LEU A 540 11.57 -16.24 -14.20
CA LEU A 540 12.06 -16.24 -12.82
C LEU A 540 10.85 -16.15 -11.86
N VAL A 541 10.77 -17.06 -10.89
CA VAL A 541 9.73 -17.06 -9.86
C VAL A 541 10.33 -16.62 -8.53
N VAL A 542 9.80 -15.57 -7.92
CA VAL A 542 10.24 -15.08 -6.59
C VAL A 542 9.06 -15.14 -5.62
N HIS A 543 9.28 -15.62 -4.39
CA HIS A 543 8.21 -15.74 -3.40
C HIS A 543 8.76 -15.73 -1.96
N GLY A 544 8.00 -15.18 -1.01
CA GLY A 544 8.24 -15.35 0.43
C GLY A 544 7.52 -16.59 0.99
N ALA A 545 8.20 -17.42 1.76
CA ALA A 545 7.63 -18.66 2.28
C ALA A 545 6.55 -18.42 3.34
N GLN A 546 6.49 -17.23 3.94
CA GLN A 546 5.50 -16.81 4.93
C GLN A 546 4.33 -16.02 4.31
N ASP A 547 4.24 -15.94 2.98
CA ASP A 547 3.18 -15.19 2.29
C ASP A 547 1.80 -15.82 2.52
N THR A 548 0.96 -15.13 3.28
CA THR A 548 -0.43 -15.54 3.55
C THR A 548 -1.43 -14.94 2.57
N ASN A 549 -1.03 -13.90 1.83
CA ASN A 549 -1.89 -13.27 0.82
C ASN A 549 -1.97 -14.16 -0.43
N VAL A 550 -0.82 -14.47 -1.04
CA VAL A 550 -0.71 -15.40 -2.17
C VAL A 550 0.11 -16.59 -1.69
N PRO A 551 -0.53 -17.73 -1.37
CA PRO A 551 0.16 -18.88 -0.81
C PRO A 551 1.33 -19.34 -1.69
N LEU A 552 2.46 -19.71 -1.07
CA LEU A 552 3.66 -20.24 -1.77
C LEU A 552 3.34 -21.34 -2.79
N TYR A 553 2.28 -22.10 -2.56
CA TYR A 553 1.77 -23.13 -3.47
C TYR A 553 1.55 -22.62 -4.90
N GLU A 554 1.16 -21.36 -5.09
CA GLU A 554 0.99 -20.74 -6.42
C GLU A 554 2.31 -20.71 -7.20
N ALA A 555 3.40 -20.26 -6.57
CA ALA A 555 4.73 -20.26 -7.18
C ALA A 555 5.23 -21.68 -7.48
N GLU A 556 5.04 -22.63 -6.55
CA GLU A 556 5.48 -24.00 -6.77
C GLU A 556 4.77 -24.66 -7.96
N GLN A 557 3.49 -24.34 -8.19
CA GLN A 557 2.75 -24.83 -9.35
C GLN A 557 3.36 -24.34 -10.65
N VAL A 558 3.70 -23.05 -10.73
CA VAL A 558 4.36 -22.47 -11.91
C VAL A 558 5.72 -23.13 -12.15
N ILE A 559 6.54 -23.28 -11.12
CA ILE A 559 7.87 -23.92 -11.23
C ILE A 559 7.75 -25.35 -11.75
N ARG A 560 6.84 -26.15 -11.17
CA ARG A 560 6.60 -27.55 -11.60
C ARG A 560 6.13 -27.61 -13.05
N ALA A 561 5.18 -26.76 -13.42
CA ALA A 561 4.60 -26.77 -14.77
C ALA A 561 5.59 -26.28 -15.83
N ALA A 562 6.34 -25.20 -15.58
CA ALA A 562 7.38 -24.71 -16.48
C ALA A 562 8.50 -25.76 -16.67
N THR A 563 8.90 -26.44 -15.59
CA THR A 563 9.86 -27.54 -15.64
C THR A 563 9.36 -28.70 -16.51
N ALA A 564 8.11 -29.12 -16.34
CA ALA A 564 7.52 -30.19 -17.15
C ALA A 564 7.43 -29.84 -18.65
N LEU A 565 7.25 -28.55 -18.96
CA LEU A 565 7.24 -28.01 -20.31
C LEU A 565 8.64 -27.76 -20.89
N HIS A 566 9.70 -28.01 -20.11
CA HIS A 566 11.10 -27.72 -20.47
C HIS A 566 11.35 -26.24 -20.81
N VAL A 567 10.53 -25.34 -20.25
CA VAL A 567 10.75 -23.90 -20.33
C VAL A 567 11.80 -23.52 -19.28
N PRO A 568 12.86 -22.76 -19.61
CA PRO A 568 13.85 -22.34 -18.63
C PRO A 568 13.18 -21.57 -17.47
N CYS A 569 13.24 -22.15 -16.28
CA CYS A 569 12.64 -21.61 -15.07
C CYS A 569 13.69 -21.56 -13.96
N ASP A 570 13.88 -20.39 -13.37
CA ASP A 570 14.70 -20.19 -12.17
C ASP A 570 13.81 -19.70 -11.03
N HIS A 571 14.26 -19.82 -9.78
CA HIS A 571 13.47 -19.40 -8.63
C HIS A 571 14.31 -18.85 -7.47
N LEU A 572 13.70 -17.99 -6.66
CA LEU A 572 14.26 -17.45 -5.42
C LEU A 572 13.16 -17.42 -4.34
N ILE A 573 13.28 -18.29 -3.33
CA ILE A 573 12.31 -18.39 -2.24
C ILE A 573 12.95 -17.95 -0.93
N PHE A 574 12.41 -16.89 -0.32
CA PHE A 574 12.85 -16.36 0.97
C PHE A 574 12.11 -17.04 2.11
N GLN A 575 12.81 -17.75 2.99
CA GLN A 575 12.15 -18.52 4.06
C GLN A 575 11.59 -17.63 5.18
N ASP A 576 12.13 -16.42 5.31
CA ASP A 576 11.92 -15.44 6.38
C ASP A 576 11.24 -14.15 5.89
N GLU A 577 10.57 -14.20 4.74
CA GLU A 577 9.76 -13.11 4.19
C GLU A 577 8.32 -13.56 3.93
N GLY A 578 7.39 -12.61 4.02
CA GLY A 578 5.97 -12.79 3.69
C GLY A 578 5.65 -12.34 2.27
N HIS A 579 4.53 -11.63 2.10
CA HIS A 579 4.14 -11.02 0.83
C HIS A 579 5.07 -9.86 0.41
N GLU A 580 5.74 -9.25 1.39
CA GLU A 580 6.71 -8.16 1.22
C GLU A 580 8.14 -8.64 1.53
N ILE A 581 9.14 -8.05 0.90
CA ILE A 581 10.56 -8.29 1.22
C ILE A 581 11.07 -7.15 2.10
N ARG A 582 11.14 -7.40 3.41
CA ARG A 582 11.44 -6.37 4.42
C ARG A 582 12.92 -6.28 4.81
N HIS A 583 13.65 -7.41 4.81
CA HIS A 583 15.06 -7.39 5.24
C HIS A 583 15.96 -6.84 4.14
N ILE A 584 16.88 -5.93 4.50
CA ILE A 584 17.81 -5.33 3.53
C ILE A 584 18.66 -6.40 2.81
N SER A 585 19.08 -7.47 3.51
CA SER A 585 19.84 -8.58 2.91
C SER A 585 19.04 -9.34 1.84
N ASN A 586 17.75 -9.56 2.08
CA ASN A 586 16.86 -10.23 1.15
C ASN A 586 16.52 -9.31 -0.02
N ARG A 587 16.33 -8.00 0.22
CA ARG A 587 16.20 -6.98 -0.83
C ARG A 587 17.41 -6.96 -1.75
N ILE A 588 18.63 -6.96 -1.21
CA ILE A 588 19.87 -7.03 -2.01
C ILE A 588 19.87 -8.30 -2.87
N SER A 589 19.54 -9.45 -2.27
CA SER A 589 19.50 -10.74 -2.99
C SER A 589 18.45 -10.74 -4.12
N PHE A 590 17.27 -10.20 -3.85
CA PHE A 590 16.18 -10.06 -4.80
C PHE A 590 16.57 -9.17 -5.99
N VAL A 591 17.01 -7.94 -5.70
CA VAL A 591 17.38 -6.98 -6.76
C VAL A 591 18.52 -7.54 -7.60
N THR A 592 19.56 -8.09 -6.96
CA THR A 592 20.68 -8.70 -7.68
C THR A 592 20.22 -9.82 -8.60
N LYS A 593 19.41 -10.77 -8.09
CA LYS A 593 18.90 -11.90 -8.88
C LYS A 593 18.06 -11.46 -10.08
N VAL A 594 17.18 -10.48 -9.88
CA VAL A 594 16.30 -9.97 -10.95
C VAL A 594 17.11 -9.22 -12.00
N VAL A 595 18.04 -8.36 -11.59
CA VAL A 595 18.90 -7.61 -12.51
C VAL A 595 19.78 -8.56 -13.33
N ASP A 596 20.44 -9.54 -12.70
CA ASP A 596 21.26 -10.54 -13.39
C ASP A 596 20.43 -11.37 -14.37
N TRP A 597 19.23 -11.81 -13.95
CA TRP A 597 18.30 -12.56 -14.79
C TRP A 597 17.90 -11.77 -16.03
N LEU A 598 17.47 -10.52 -15.86
CA LEU A 598 17.02 -9.68 -16.97
C LEU A 598 18.18 -9.24 -17.87
N ALA A 599 19.32 -8.86 -17.30
CA ALA A 599 20.51 -8.47 -18.05
C ALA A 599 21.02 -9.63 -18.93
N GLY A 600 21.13 -10.84 -18.37
CA GLY A 600 21.55 -12.02 -19.13
C GLY A 600 20.59 -12.46 -20.24
N ARG A 601 19.35 -11.93 -20.25
CA ARG A 601 18.36 -12.21 -21.30
C ARG A 601 18.21 -11.06 -22.29
N LEU A 602 18.23 -9.82 -21.83
CA LEU A 602 17.96 -8.66 -22.66
C LEU A 602 19.22 -7.98 -23.22
N CYS A 603 20.38 -8.19 -22.58
CA CYS A 603 21.67 -7.65 -22.99
C CYS A 603 22.67 -8.79 -23.33
N PRO A 604 22.31 -9.73 -24.23
CA PRO A 604 23.11 -10.91 -24.52
C PRO A 604 24.41 -10.62 -25.28
#